data_AF-A0A3M9ZJW1-F1
#
_entry.id   AF-A0A3M9ZJW1-F1
#
_cell.length_a   1.000
_cell.length_b   1.000
_cell.length_c   1.000
_cell.angle_alpha   90.00
_cell.angle_beta   90.00
_cell.angle_gamma   90.00
#
_symmetry.space_group_name_H-M   'P 1'
#
loop_
_entity.id
_entity.type
_entity.pdbx_description
1 polymer ?
#
loop_
_entity_poly.entity_id
_entity_poly.type
_entity_poly.pdbx_seq_one_letter_code
_entity_poly.pdbx_strand_id
1 'polypeptide(L)'
;MAAQELQDRHGAGTAPAGTFEEDLARQEAIFGERAGELLARHPDKFIAVCGGDVFVGEDDGDAISRAQAAHPGRPFFLRRHDPCFGS
;
A
#
# COMPACT_ATOMS: atom_id res chain seq x y z
N MET A 1 -36.56 -6.46 5.13
CA MET A 1 -35.40 -5.62 5.45
C MET A 1 -34.45 -6.44 6.33
N ALA A 2 -33.32 -6.87 5.78
CA ALA A 2 -32.23 -7.59 6.47
C ALA A 2 -30.94 -7.10 5.79
N ALA A 3 -30.18 -6.20 6.43
CA ALA A 3 -29.06 -6.48 7.32
C ALA A 3 -27.74 -6.77 6.56
N GLN A 4 -26.88 -5.73 6.49
CA GLN A 4 -25.40 -5.76 6.50
C GLN A 4 -24.75 -6.49 5.31
N GLU A 5 -24.28 -5.83 4.25
CA GLU A 5 -23.18 -4.84 4.21
C GLU A 5 -22.00 -5.23 5.13
N LEU A 6 -21.34 -6.34 4.80
CA LEU A 6 -19.93 -6.59 5.12
C LEU A 6 -19.48 -7.86 4.37
N GLN A 7 -19.23 -7.74 3.07
CA GLN A 7 -18.34 -8.68 2.39
C GLN A 7 -17.07 -7.91 2.02
N ASP A 8 -16.40 -7.45 3.08
CA ASP A 8 -14.96 -7.29 3.13
C ASP A 8 -14.35 -8.66 2.82
N ARG A 9 -14.33 -8.99 1.53
CA ARG A 9 -13.47 -10.02 0.99
C ARG A 9 -12.22 -9.31 0.51
N HIS A 10 -11.47 -8.73 1.46
CA HIS A 10 -10.02 -8.65 1.33
C HIS A 10 -9.49 -10.08 1.31
N GLY A 11 -9.70 -10.74 0.17
CA GLY A 11 -8.90 -11.88 -0.21
C GLY A 11 -7.50 -11.35 -0.42
N ALA A 12 -6.68 -11.43 0.64
CA ALA A 12 -5.25 -11.65 0.54
C ALA A 12 -5.05 -13.00 -0.18
N GLY A 13 -5.41 -13.02 -1.45
CA GLY A 13 -5.22 -14.13 -2.35
C GLY A 13 -3.83 -13.96 -2.92
N THR A 14 -2.96 -14.91 -2.61
CA THR A 14 -1.71 -15.19 -3.29
C THR A 14 -1.96 -15.24 -4.81
N ALA A 15 -1.94 -14.09 -5.48
CA ALA A 15 -1.98 -14.01 -6.92
C ALA A 15 -0.59 -14.38 -7.45
N PRO A 16 -0.49 -15.16 -8.53
CA PRO A 16 0.79 -15.48 -9.15
C PRO A 16 1.48 -14.16 -9.48
N ALA A 17 2.77 -14.06 -9.14
CA ALA A 17 3.58 -12.89 -9.46
C ALA A 17 3.47 -12.64 -10.97
N GLY A 18 2.65 -11.65 -11.34
CA GLY A 18 2.61 -11.12 -12.69
C GLY A 18 3.98 -10.53 -13.00
N THR A 19 4.15 -10.02 -14.21
CA THR A 19 5.34 -9.23 -14.51
C THR A 19 5.49 -8.09 -13.48
N PHE A 20 6.73 -7.67 -13.20
CA PHE A 20 7.04 -6.63 -12.21
C PHE A 20 6.11 -5.40 -12.33
N GLU A 21 5.77 -5.03 -13.57
CA GLU A 21 4.89 -3.92 -13.92
C GLU A 21 3.42 -4.17 -13.53
N GLU A 22 2.89 -5.38 -13.75
CA GLU A 22 1.52 -5.73 -13.36
C GLU A 22 1.35 -5.81 -11.84
N ASP A 23 2.38 -6.29 -11.13
CA ASP A 23 2.35 -6.34 -9.67
C ASP A 23 2.38 -4.92 -9.09
N LEU A 24 3.23 -4.04 -9.64
CA LEU A 24 3.31 -2.64 -9.24
C LEU A 24 2.01 -1.88 -9.51
N ALA A 25 1.40 -2.04 -10.70
CA ALA A 25 0.13 -1.39 -11.04
C ALA A 25 -1.01 -1.83 -10.12
N ARG A 26 -1.01 -3.11 -9.71
CA ARG A 26 -1.98 -3.64 -8.75
C ARG A 26 -1.77 -3.05 -7.35
N GLN A 27 -0.52 -2.93 -6.90
CA GLN A 27 -0.17 -2.30 -5.63
C GLN A 27 -0.55 -0.81 -5.62
N GLU A 28 -0.34 -0.11 -6.73
CA GLU A 28 -0.74 1.29 -6.90
C GLU A 28 -2.27 1.45 -6.84
N ALA A 29 -3.05 0.55 -7.46
CA ALA A 29 -4.51 0.58 -7.37
C ALA A 29 -5.00 0.39 -5.92
N ILE A 30 -4.44 -0.60 -5.20
CA ILE A 30 -4.76 -0.86 -3.79
C ILE A 30 -4.39 0.35 -2.92
N PHE A 31 -3.23 0.97 -3.20
CA PHE A 31 -2.85 2.21 -2.54
C PHE A 31 -3.85 3.31 -2.85
N GLY A 32 -4.20 3.55 -4.12
CA GLY A 32 -5.09 4.61 -4.56
C GLY A 32 -6.48 4.55 -3.93
N GLU A 33 -7.07 3.36 -3.82
CA GLU A 33 -8.37 3.16 -3.15
C GLU A 33 -8.35 3.54 -1.66
N ARG A 34 -7.19 3.37 -1.01
CA ARG A 34 -7.01 3.61 0.44
C ARG A 34 -6.17 4.86 0.73
N ALA A 35 -5.69 5.55 -0.30
CA ALA A 35 -4.69 6.61 -0.19
C ALA A 35 -5.25 7.76 0.62
N GLY A 36 -6.49 8.18 0.36
CA GLY A 36 -7.13 9.26 1.10
C GLY A 36 -7.17 9.01 2.61
N GLU A 37 -7.52 7.79 3.04
CA GLU A 37 -7.55 7.43 4.46
C GLU A 37 -6.13 7.30 5.05
N LEU A 38 -5.24 6.60 4.34
CA LEU A 38 -3.88 6.35 4.83
C LEU A 38 -3.07 7.65 4.96
N LEU A 39 -3.19 8.54 3.98
CA LEU A 39 -2.53 9.84 3.98
C LEU A 39 -3.12 10.77 5.04
N ALA A 40 -4.44 10.71 5.27
CA ALA A 40 -5.08 11.48 6.34
C ALA A 40 -4.72 10.98 7.75
N ARG A 41 -4.53 9.66 7.92
CA ARG A 41 -4.14 9.04 9.21
C ARG A 41 -2.66 9.13 9.51
N HIS A 42 -1.82 9.22 8.47
CA HIS A 42 -0.37 9.25 8.57
C HIS A 42 0.21 10.43 7.80
N PRO A 43 -0.07 11.68 8.23
CA PRO A 43 0.56 12.86 7.66
C PRO A 43 2.09 12.76 7.85
N ASP A 44 2.84 13.17 6.83
CA ASP A 44 4.30 13.18 6.79
C ASP A 44 4.99 11.81 6.94
N LYS A 45 4.25 10.72 6.75
CA LYS A 45 4.81 9.37 6.74
C LYS A 45 5.00 8.84 5.33
N PHE A 46 5.90 7.87 5.22
CA PHE A 46 6.16 7.12 4.00
C PHE A 46 5.31 5.87 4.01
N ILE A 47 4.66 5.58 2.89
CA ILE A 47 3.78 4.44 2.75
C ILE A 47 4.30 3.58 1.61
N ALA A 48 4.70 2.35 1.94
CA ALA A 48 5.06 1.32 0.98
C ALA A 48 3.92 0.31 0.87
N VAL A 49 3.57 -0.11 -0.34
CA VAL A 49 2.63 -1.21 -0.58
C VAL A 49 3.37 -2.34 -1.27
N CYS A 50 3.26 -3.56 -0.74
CA CYS A 50 3.90 -4.74 -1.32
C CYS A 50 2.98 -5.95 -1.17
N GLY A 51 2.69 -6.65 -2.26
CA GLY A 51 1.86 -7.86 -2.23
C GLY A 51 0.41 -7.64 -1.74
N GLY A 52 -0.07 -6.39 -1.69
CA GLY A 52 -1.37 -6.01 -1.14
C GLY A 52 -1.34 -5.56 0.32
N ASP A 53 -0.20 -5.67 1.00
CA ASP A 53 0.01 -5.16 2.35
C ASP A 53 0.54 -3.73 2.33
N VAL A 54 0.11 -2.92 3.30
CA VAL A 54 0.51 -1.52 3.45
C VAL A 54 1.45 -1.38 4.65
N PHE A 55 2.63 -0.83 4.41
CA PHE A 55 3.69 -0.59 5.39
C PHE A 55 3.92 0.90 5.52
N VAL A 56 3.70 1.44 6.73
CA VAL A 56 3.96 2.85 7.03
C VAL A 56 5.29 2.96 7.77
N GLY A 57 6.15 3.85 7.31
CA GLY A 57 7.43 4.18 7.92
C GLY A 57 7.62 5.67 8.15
N GLU A 58 8.55 6.00 9.03
CA GLU A 58 8.92 7.39 9.32
C GLU A 58 9.72 8.04 8.20
N ASP A 59 10.47 7.21 7.48
CA ASP A 59 11.29 7.55 6.32
C ASP A 59 11.14 6.46 5.24
N ASP A 60 11.61 6.75 4.03
CA ASP A 60 11.61 5.78 2.92
C ASP A 60 12.34 4.49 3.29
N GLY A 61 13.46 4.59 4.02
CA GLY A 61 14.24 3.44 4.47
C GLY A 61 13.47 2.52 5.41
N ASP A 62 12.75 3.07 6.39
CA ASP A 62 11.92 2.31 7.33
C ASP A 62 10.74 1.63 6.61
N ALA A 63 10.04 2.35 5.74
CA ALA A 63 8.93 1.78 4.96
C ALA A 63 9.41 0.64 4.04
N ILE A 64 10.54 0.83 3.36
CA ILE A 64 11.18 -0.17 2.50
C ILE A 64 11.65 -1.37 3.32
N SER A 65 12.29 -1.14 4.47
CA SER A 65 12.82 -2.22 5.32
C SER A 65 11.68 -3.11 5.82
N ARG A 66 10.54 -2.52 6.19
CA ARG A 66 9.33 -3.27 6.59
C ARG A 66 8.74 -4.05 5.43
N ALA A 67 8.62 -3.43 4.25
CA ALA A 67 8.12 -4.11 3.06
C ALA A 67 9.03 -5.27 2.64
N GLN A 68 10.35 -5.09 2.65
CA GLN A 68 11.33 -6.14 2.34
C GLN A 68 11.37 -7.24 3.40
N ALA A 69 11.20 -6.90 4.69
CA ALA A 69 11.14 -7.90 5.75
C ALA A 69 9.91 -8.81 5.61
N ALA A 70 8.77 -8.26 5.17
CA ALA A 70 7.56 -9.03 4.93
C ALA A 70 7.60 -9.79 3.60
N HIS A 71 8.12 -9.16 2.54
CA HIS A 71 8.11 -9.68 1.17
C HIS A 71 9.50 -9.53 0.53
N PRO A 72 10.48 -10.36 0.90
CA PRO A 72 11.84 -10.25 0.40
C PRO A 72 11.89 -10.50 -1.12
N GLY A 73 12.52 -9.59 -1.86
CA GLY A 73 12.73 -9.71 -3.31
C GLY A 73 11.50 -9.41 -4.18
N ARG A 74 10.40 -8.90 -3.60
CA ARG A 74 9.22 -8.47 -4.35
C ARG A 74 9.26 -6.98 -4.69
N PRO A 75 8.68 -6.55 -5.83
CA PRO A 75 8.43 -5.14 -6.10
C PRO A 75 7.55 -4.53 -5.01
N PHE A 76 7.83 -3.28 -4.66
CA PHE A 76 7.00 -2.49 -3.77
C PHE A 76 6.76 -1.10 -4.36
N PHE A 77 5.57 -0.56 -4.15
CA PHE A 77 5.22 0.81 -4.49
C PHE A 77 5.44 1.71 -3.27
N LEU A 78 6.25 2.77 -3.40
CA LEU A 78 6.52 3.72 -2.32
C LEU A 78 5.96 5.10 -2.64
N ARG A 79 5.18 5.67 -1.72
CA ARG A 79 4.69 7.05 -1.81
C ARG A 79 4.92 7.79 -0.49
N ARG A 80 5.45 9.01 -0.59
CA ARG A 80 5.47 9.97 0.52
C ARG A 80 4.20 10.81 0.50
N HIS A 81 3.55 10.99 1.65
CA HIS A 81 2.64 12.12 1.80
C HIS A 81 3.48 13.39 1.86
N ASP A 82 3.46 14.19 0.79
CA ASP A 82 4.04 15.52 0.81
C ASP A 82 2.91 16.55 0.91
N PRO A 83 2.62 17.09 2.11
CA PRO A 83 1.62 18.14 2.25
C PRO A 83 2.07 19.49 1.65
N CYS A 84 3.33 19.59 1.21
CA CYS A 84 3.98 20.85 0.81
C CYS A 84 4.09 21.06 -0.70
N PHE A 85 3.75 20.08 -1.55
CA PHE A 85 3.69 20.26 -3.02
C PHE A 85 2.39 20.96 -3.45
N GLY A 86 2.12 22.09 -2.81
CA GLY A 86 0.98 22.97 -2.99
C GLY A 86 1.29 24.33 -2.36
N SER A 87 2.26 25.04 -2.92
CA SER A 87 2.48 26.48 -2.68
C SER A 87 2.55 27.21 -4.00
#